data_AF-R7NGT2-F1
#
_entry.id   AF-R7NGT2-F1
#
_cell.length_a   1.000
_cell.length_b   1.000
_cell.length_c   1.000
_cell.angle_alpha   90.00
_cell.angle_beta   90.00
_cell.angle_gamma   90.00
#
_symmetry.space_group_name_H-M   'P 1'
#
loop_
_entity.id
_entity.type
_entity.pdbx_description
1 polymer ?
#
loop_
_entity_poly.entity_id
_entity_poly.type
_entity_poly.pdbx_seq_one_letter_code
_entity_poly.pdbx_strand_id
1 'polypeptide(L)'
;MYNLIKAYMGRMTIQDVENFATSKNIHLSQNELSFIYEFITKNWEQIIKNPKLLDLDRYKNRFSEENFKKIKKLFLEYSAHYSSFI
;
A
#
# COMPACT_ATOMS: atom_id res chain seq x y z
N MET A 1 -9.40 8.37 15.88
CA MET A 1 -8.53 7.57 15.00
C MET A 1 -8.36 8.19 13.61
N TYR A 2 -9.45 8.53 12.92
CA TYR A 2 -9.40 9.08 11.55
C TYR A 2 -8.53 10.33 11.37
N ASN A 3 -8.59 11.28 12.31
CA ASN A 3 -7.78 12.51 12.27
C ASN A 3 -6.27 12.26 12.41
N LEU A 4 -5.88 11.22 13.16
CA LEU A 4 -4.48 10.82 13.31
C LEU A 4 -3.96 10.20 12.01
N ILE A 5 -4.76 9.32 11.40
CA ILE A 5 -4.43 8.72 10.11
C ILE A 5 -4.32 9.80 9.03
N LYS A 6 -5.29 10.73 8.96
CA LYS A 6 -5.25 11.85 8.02
C LYS A 6 -4.00 12.72 8.20
N ALA A 7 -3.61 13.02 9.45
CA ALA A 7 -2.41 13.79 9.75
C ALA A 7 -1.13 13.04 9.35
N TYR A 8 -1.07 11.72 9.56
CA TYR A 8 0.03 10.88 9.11
C TYR A 8 0.12 10.87 7.58
N MET A 9 -1.00 10.61 6.90
CA MET A 9 -1.08 10.57 5.43
C MET A 9 -0.66 11.90 4.78
N GLY A 10 -0.95 13.04 5.42
CA GLY A 10 -0.51 14.35 4.95
C GLY A 10 0.99 14.63 5.11
N ARG A 11 1.72 13.81 5.87
CA ARG A 11 3.18 13.93 6.09
C ARG A 11 3.98 12.80 5.45
N MET A 12 3.32 11.72 5.03
CA MET A 12 3.95 10.56 4.43
C MET A 12 4.67 10.96 3.13
N THR A 13 5.91 10.54 3.00
CA THR A 13 6.74 10.80 1.83
C THR A 13 6.88 9.55 0.98
N ILE A 14 7.34 9.72 -0.28
CA ILE A 14 7.66 8.58 -1.15
C ILE A 14 8.78 7.71 -0.55
N GLN A 15 9.69 8.31 0.21
CA GLN A 15 10.79 7.60 0.84
C GLN A 15 10.33 6.74 2.03
N ASP A 16 9.24 7.13 2.72
CA ASP A 16 8.62 6.27 3.73
C ASP A 16 8.06 4.99 3.10
N VAL A 17 7.46 5.10 1.90
CA VAL A 17 6.95 3.95 1.14
C VAL A 17 8.11 3.06 0.69
N GLU A 18 9.19 3.65 0.19
CA GLU A 18 10.40 2.92 -0.22
C GLU A 18 11.02 2.16 0.96
N ASN A 19 11.30 2.87 2.06
CA ASN A 19 11.88 2.29 3.27
C ASN A 19 11.02 1.14 3.81
N PHE A 20 9.69 1.29 3.80
CA PHE A 20 8.78 0.23 4.20
C PHE A 20 8.86 -0.97 3.26
N ALA A 21 8.82 -0.77 1.94
CA ALA A 21 8.95 -1.85 0.97
C ALA A 21 10.28 -2.60 1.11
N THR A 22 11.40 -1.88 1.26
CA THR A 22 12.73 -2.44 1.48
C THR A 22 12.80 -3.25 2.77
N SER A 23 12.18 -2.78 3.86
CA SER A 23 12.10 -3.53 5.13
C SER A 23 11.37 -4.88 4.99
N LYS A 24 10.57 -5.03 3.93
CA LYS A 24 9.85 -6.26 3.57
C LYS A 24 10.52 -7.03 2.41
N ASN A 25 11.75 -6.67 2.06
CA ASN A 25 12.52 -7.27 0.97
C ASN A 25 11.82 -7.13 -0.40
N ILE A 26 11.13 -6.01 -0.61
CA ILE A 26 10.48 -5.62 -1.87
C ILE A 26 11.27 -4.44 -2.44
N HIS A 27 11.92 -4.66 -3.58
CA HIS A 27 12.69 -3.64 -4.28
C HIS A 27 11.88 -3.15 -5.48
N LEU A 28 11.30 -1.96 -5.33
CA LEU A 28 10.44 -1.36 -6.34
C LEU A 28 11.28 -0.53 -7.30
N SER A 29 10.95 -0.60 -8.59
CA SER A 29 11.46 0.38 -9.55
C SER A 29 10.87 1.76 -9.28
N GLN A 30 11.50 2.82 -9.79
CA GLN A 30 11.01 4.20 -9.62
C GLN A 30 9.55 4.36 -10.07
N ASN A 31 9.16 3.67 -11.14
CA ASN A 31 7.79 3.71 -11.67
C ASN A 31 6.79 3.02 -10.74
N GLU A 32 7.14 1.84 -10.22
CA GLU A 32 6.30 1.10 -9.26
C GLU A 32 6.15 1.87 -7.95
N LEU A 33 7.25 2.44 -7.45
CA LEU A 33 7.28 3.23 -6.22
C LEU A 33 6.40 4.49 -6.35
N SER A 34 6.55 5.24 -7.45
CA SER A 34 5.74 6.42 -7.72
C SER A 34 4.25 6.07 -7.82
N PHE A 35 3.93 4.96 -8.50
CA PHE A 35 2.57 4.45 -8.59
C PHE A 35 1.99 4.10 -7.21
N ILE A 36 2.72 3.35 -6.37
CA ILE A 36 2.25 2.98 -5.03
C ILE A 36 2.03 4.22 -4.17
N TYR A 37 2.98 5.16 -4.18
CA TYR A 37 2.87 6.38 -3.40
C TYR A 37 1.62 7.19 -3.80
N GLU A 38 1.41 7.40 -5.09
CA GLU A 38 0.20 8.06 -5.58
C GLU A 38 -1.07 7.29 -5.24
N PHE A 39 -1.03 5.97 -5.37
CA PHE A 39 -2.16 5.12 -5.07
C PHE A 39 -2.58 5.24 -3.60
N ILE A 40 -1.62 5.13 -2.67
CA ILE A 40 -1.88 5.23 -1.24
C ILE A 40 -2.38 6.64 -0.88
N THR A 41 -1.70 7.68 -1.34
CA THR A 41 -2.07 9.09 -1.02
C THR A 41 -3.46 9.47 -1.54
N LYS A 42 -3.88 8.94 -2.70
CA LYS A 42 -5.22 9.21 -3.28
C LYS A 42 -6.33 8.33 -2.71
N ASN A 43 -6.04 7.08 -2.33
CA ASN A 43 -7.08 6.08 -2.06
C ASN A 43 -7.17 5.61 -0.60
N TRP A 44 -6.23 6.00 0.29
CA TRP A 44 -6.21 5.54 1.69
C TRP A 44 -7.56 5.70 2.41
N GLU A 45 -8.26 6.80 2.14
CA GLU A 45 -9.53 7.11 2.79
C GLU A 45 -10.60 6.06 2.49
N GLN A 46 -10.69 5.67 1.22
CA GLN A 46 -11.66 4.68 0.74
C GLN A 46 -11.28 3.27 1.20
N ILE A 47 -9.98 2.95 1.17
CA ILE A 47 -9.45 1.65 1.57
C ILE A 47 -9.72 1.40 3.07
N ILE A 48 -9.56 2.39 3.92
CA ILE A 48 -9.83 2.24 5.36
C ILE A 48 -11.33 2.09 5.63
N LYS A 49 -12.19 2.84 4.93
CA LYS A 49 -13.65 2.73 5.07
C LYS A 49 -14.19 1.39 4.61
N ASN A 50 -13.65 0.85 3.52
CA ASN A 50 -14.07 -0.44 3.00
C ASN A 50 -12.90 -1.15 2.28
N PRO A 51 -12.09 -1.93 3.01
CA PRO A 51 -10.90 -2.58 2.45
C PRO A 51 -11.24 -3.65 1.40
N LYS A 52 -12.49 -4.17 1.39
CA LYS A 52 -12.95 -5.15 0.40
C LYS A 52 -13.09 -4.57 -1.00
N LEU A 53 -13.11 -3.25 -1.15
CA LEU A 53 -13.14 -2.59 -2.47
C LEU A 53 -11.79 -2.62 -3.18
N LEU A 54 -10.70 -2.90 -2.45
CA LEU A 54 -9.37 -2.93 -3.02
C LEU A 54 -9.12 -4.23 -3.78
N ASP A 55 -9.26 -4.14 -5.10
CA ASP A 55 -8.89 -5.20 -6.03
C ASP A 55 -7.48 -4.93 -6.59
N LEU A 56 -6.48 -5.58 -6.00
CA LEU A 56 -5.07 -5.45 -6.41
C LEU A 56 -4.81 -6.04 -7.80
N ASP A 57 -5.60 -7.00 -8.27
CA ASP A 57 -5.38 -7.67 -9.56
C ASP A 57 -5.54 -6.71 -10.74
N ARG A 58 -6.33 -5.64 -10.59
CA ARG A 58 -6.45 -4.55 -11.59
C ARG A 58 -5.15 -3.81 -11.87
N TYR A 59 -4.24 -3.81 -10.90
CA TYR A 59 -2.98 -3.08 -10.99
C TYR A 59 -1.80 -3.96 -11.34
N LYS A 60 -2.01 -5.25 -11.61
CA LYS A 60 -0.95 -6.21 -11.95
C LYS A 60 -0.02 -5.70 -13.07
N ASN A 61 -0.57 -5.01 -14.07
CA ASN A 61 0.19 -4.47 -15.21
C ASN A 61 1.08 -3.27 -14.85
N ARG A 62 0.98 -2.72 -13.63
CA ARG A 62 1.83 -1.63 -13.13
C ARG A 62 3.07 -2.14 -12.40
N PHE A 63 3.17 -3.45 -12.19
CA PHE A 63 4.23 -4.09 -11.42
C PHE A 63 4.92 -5.17 -12.24
N SER A 64 6.17 -5.44 -11.88
CA SER A 64 6.81 -6.71 -12.25
C SER A 64 6.08 -7.87 -11.59
N GLU A 65 6.14 -9.06 -12.21
CA GLU A 65 5.44 -10.23 -11.70
C GLU A 65 5.92 -10.62 -10.29
N GLU A 66 7.22 -10.48 -10.02
CA GLU A 66 7.81 -10.76 -8.72
C GLU A 66 7.31 -9.78 -7.65
N ASN A 67 7.40 -8.47 -7.91
CA ASN A 67 6.96 -7.46 -6.95
C ASN A 67 5.45 -7.55 -6.71
N PHE A 68 4.66 -7.82 -7.75
CA PHE A 68 3.22 -7.99 -7.60
C PHE A 68 2.87 -9.13 -6.64
N LYS A 69 3.54 -10.29 -6.77
CA LYS A 69 3.33 -11.43 -5.86
C LYS A 69 3.68 -11.06 -4.42
N LYS A 70 4.81 -10.36 -4.20
CA LYS A 70 5.24 -9.92 -2.86
C LYS A 70 4.28 -8.90 -2.25
N ILE A 71 3.86 -7.89 -3.01
CA ILE A 71 2.91 -6.86 -2.56
C ILE A 71 1.57 -7.50 -2.21
N LYS A 72 1.05 -8.39 -3.07
CA LYS A 72 -0.22 -9.09 -2.82
C LYS A 72 -0.16 -9.91 -1.54
N LYS A 73 0.94 -10.64 -1.32
CA LYS A 73 1.18 -11.37 -0.08
C LYS A 73 1.21 -10.44 1.13
N LEU A 74 1.98 -9.36 1.05
CA LEU A 74 2.10 -8.36 2.13
C LEU A 74 0.74 -7.76 2.49
N PHE A 75 -0.06 -7.40 1.48
CA PHE A 75 -1.40 -6.87 1.70
C PHE A 75 -2.31 -7.87 2.41
N LEU A 76 -2.31 -9.14 2.00
CA LEU A 76 -3.12 -10.18 2.64
C LEU A 76 -2.68 -10.42 4.09
N GLU A 77 -1.38 -10.46 4.37
CA GLU A 77 -0.83 -10.61 5.72
C GLU A 77 -1.29 -9.48 6.64
N TYR A 78 -1.12 -8.24 6.21
CA TYR A 78 -1.53 -7.08 6.99
C TYR A 78 -3.06 -6.98 7.09
N SER A 79 -3.79 -7.24 6.02
CA SER A 79 -5.26 -7.22 6.06
C SER A 79 -5.79 -8.28 7.03
N ALA A 80 -5.21 -9.48 7.08
CA ALA A 80 -5.59 -10.50 8.04
C ALA A 80 -5.23 -10.10 9.47
N HIS A 81 -3.99 -9.64 9.69
CA HIS A 81 -3.51 -9.23 11.01
C HIS A 81 -4.31 -8.07 11.61
N TYR A 82 -4.69 -7.09 10.78
CA TYR A 82 -5.43 -5.91 11.22
C TYR A 82 -6.95 -6.03 11.05
N SER A 83 -7.48 -7.11 10.46
CA SER A 83 -8.92 -7.32 10.31
C SER A 83 -9.71 -7.34 11.62
N SER A 84 -9.05 -7.62 12.75
CA SER A 84 -9.64 -7.58 14.09
C SER A 84 -9.65 -6.18 14.72
N PHE A 85 -8.90 -5.24 14.13
CA PHE A 85 -8.71 -3.87 14.64
C PHE A 85 -9.36 -2.79 13.77
N ILE A 86 -9.86 -3.17 12.58
CA ILE A 86 -10.54 -2.31 11.59
C ILE A 86 -12.01 -2.73 11.54
#